data_AF-A0A7Y5VQP5-F1
#
_entry.id   AF-A0A7Y5VQP5-F1
#
_cell.length_a   1.000
_cell.length_b   1.000
_cell.length_c   1.000
_cell.angle_alpha   90.00
_cell.angle_beta   90.00
_cell.angle_gamma   90.00
#
_symmetry.space_group_name_H-M   'P 1'
#
loop_
_entity.id
_entity.type
_entity.pdbx_description
1 polymer ?
#
loop_
_entity_poly.entity_id
_entity_poly.type
_entity_poly.pdbx_seq_one_letter_code
_entity_poly.pdbx_strand_id
1 'polypeptide(L)'
;MVKLTENLWNQLTAQQHARDSAHRDGIRQAVATSDVPLPAELAEAVVQLNDKYTREIMRSHPGFALAERRDSYRTSLAIMEQCLEDLLVVLARFENEAVTDASKLFYTNDDSALRRFERTMQKELFACANAAASLVDHARRVDKCHSLPEYQEQRLACFGTDGLHDFVIALRVMLHHLHVVEAGWSMTTSYSEGTKTATFKLCKATVQRVIAASPERFMRPSDEAMLAYVDAASKSIDLREIFLDYRARIAKFHGWMKRELASDSLVALRDYDRILQEKVNADHRMQWKALMGNWLRWKVPPNPHNHLAKYLTPKQLEQVYALPRNSKEQVDLVIRFMDKEGAIDEALRKQAYELFERSPAPRALNL
;
A
#
# COMPACT_ATOMS: atom_id res chain seq x y z
N MET A 1 16.30 -47.32 -29.80
CA MET A 1 15.94 -46.49 -28.63
C MET A 1 16.72 -47.02 -27.44
N VAL A 2 17.66 -46.23 -26.91
CA VAL A 2 18.36 -46.58 -25.66
C VAL A 2 17.35 -46.40 -24.52
N LYS A 3 17.03 -47.47 -23.78
CA LYS A 3 16.21 -47.36 -22.57
C LYS A 3 17.09 -46.79 -21.46
N LEU A 4 16.84 -45.54 -21.07
CA LEU A 4 17.46 -44.94 -19.88
C LEU A 4 17.03 -45.77 -18.67
N THR A 5 18.01 -46.27 -17.90
CA THR A 5 17.73 -46.90 -16.60
C THR A 5 17.36 -45.81 -15.60
N GLU A 6 16.55 -46.15 -14.60
CA GLU A 6 16.16 -45.21 -13.53
C GLU A 6 17.38 -44.58 -12.84
N ASN A 7 18.43 -45.37 -12.60
CA ASN A 7 19.69 -44.88 -12.03
C ASN A 7 20.39 -43.84 -12.92
N LEU A 8 20.43 -44.08 -14.24
CA LEU A 8 21.02 -43.13 -15.19
C LEU A 8 20.18 -41.85 -15.29
N TRP A 9 18.85 -41.96 -15.25
CA TRP A 9 17.94 -40.81 -15.21
C TRP A 9 18.16 -39.96 -13.94
N ASN A 10 18.25 -40.58 -12.78
CA ASN A 10 18.48 -39.89 -11.50
C ASN A 10 19.85 -39.18 -11.49
N GLN A 11 20.90 -39.84 -12.00
CA GLN A 11 22.23 -39.23 -12.13
C GLN A 11 22.23 -38.01 -13.06
N LEU A 12 21.61 -38.12 -14.24
CA LEU A 12 21.52 -37.00 -15.19
C LEU A 12 20.72 -35.83 -14.61
N THR A 13 19.64 -36.11 -13.89
CA THR A 13 18.82 -35.09 -13.22
C THR A 13 19.61 -34.38 -12.12
N ALA A 14 20.34 -35.12 -11.29
CA ALA A 14 21.21 -34.55 -10.26
C ALA A 14 22.32 -33.66 -10.87
N GLN A 15 22.95 -34.12 -11.95
CA GLN A 15 23.96 -33.34 -12.68
C GLN A 15 23.39 -32.07 -13.32
N GLN A 16 22.15 -32.11 -13.83
CA GLN A 16 21.48 -30.93 -14.34
C GLN A 16 21.19 -29.94 -13.20
N HIS A 17 20.63 -30.40 -12.08
CA HIS A 17 20.36 -29.53 -10.93
C HIS A 17 21.63 -28.88 -10.35
N ALA A 18 22.75 -29.62 -10.29
CA ALA A 18 24.03 -29.08 -9.85
C ALA A 18 24.54 -27.97 -10.80
N ARG A 19 24.44 -28.19 -12.12
CA ARG A 19 24.80 -27.18 -13.13
C ARG A 19 23.93 -25.94 -13.02
N ASP A 20 22.62 -26.12 -12.90
CA ASP A 20 21.68 -25.00 -12.75
C ASP A 20 21.94 -24.22 -11.46
N SER A 21 22.31 -24.91 -10.36
CA SER A 21 22.67 -24.25 -9.11
C SER A 21 23.94 -23.44 -9.22
N ALA A 22 25.01 -24.03 -9.76
CA ALA A 22 26.26 -23.34 -9.98
C ALA A 22 26.09 -22.11 -10.90
N HIS A 23 25.26 -22.23 -11.94
CA HIS A 23 24.93 -21.11 -12.82
C HIS A 23 24.22 -19.97 -12.06
N ARG A 24 23.19 -20.29 -11.26
CA ARG A 24 22.47 -19.29 -10.45
C ARG A 24 23.38 -18.62 -9.41
N ASP A 25 24.25 -19.38 -8.76
CA ASP A 25 25.20 -18.82 -7.78
C ASP A 25 26.21 -17.89 -8.47
N GLY A 26 26.64 -18.22 -9.70
CA GLY A 26 27.45 -17.33 -10.54
C GLY A 26 26.73 -16.01 -10.85
N ILE A 27 25.45 -16.06 -11.25
CA ILE A 27 24.64 -14.85 -11.46
C ILE A 27 24.51 -14.05 -10.16
N ARG A 28 24.25 -14.71 -9.02
CA ARG A 28 24.15 -14.04 -7.71
C ARG A 28 25.43 -13.27 -7.38
N GLN A 29 26.58 -13.90 -7.55
CA GLN A 29 27.87 -13.28 -7.27
C GLN A 29 28.14 -12.11 -8.23
N ALA A 30 27.80 -12.25 -9.51
CA ALA A 30 27.92 -11.17 -10.48
C ALA A 30 27.03 -9.97 -10.11
N VAL A 31 25.76 -10.21 -9.74
CA VAL A 31 24.85 -9.14 -9.27
C VAL A 31 25.38 -8.42 -8.03
N ALA A 32 25.99 -9.16 -7.10
CA ALA A 32 26.53 -8.59 -5.86
C ALA A 32 27.77 -7.72 -6.06
N THR A 33 28.54 -7.97 -7.12
CA THR A 33 29.86 -7.35 -7.35
C THR A 33 29.88 -6.41 -8.55
N SER A 34 28.84 -6.40 -9.36
CA SER A 34 28.69 -5.51 -10.51
C SER A 34 28.46 -4.06 -10.09
N ASP A 35 28.93 -3.15 -10.93
CA ASP A 35 28.50 -1.77 -10.90
C ASP A 35 26.98 -1.65 -11.15
N VAL A 36 26.43 -0.53 -10.71
CA VAL A 36 25.02 -0.17 -10.87
C VAL A 36 24.94 1.05 -11.80
N PRO A 37 24.06 1.05 -12.82
CA PRO A 37 23.11 0.00 -13.19
C PRO A 37 23.77 -1.31 -13.64
N LEU A 38 23.11 -2.46 -13.44
CA LEU A 38 23.63 -3.74 -13.89
C LEU A 38 23.84 -3.74 -15.42
N PRO A 39 24.92 -4.35 -15.92
CA PRO A 39 25.12 -4.59 -17.34
C PRO A 39 23.91 -5.30 -17.98
N ALA A 40 23.56 -4.92 -19.20
CA ALA A 40 22.37 -5.41 -19.89
C ALA A 40 22.32 -6.95 -19.96
N GLU A 41 23.45 -7.60 -20.25
CA GLU A 41 23.55 -9.06 -20.32
C GLU A 41 23.27 -9.73 -18.98
N LEU A 42 23.73 -9.13 -17.87
CA LEU A 42 23.48 -9.65 -16.53
C LEU A 42 22.02 -9.44 -16.11
N ALA A 43 21.45 -8.27 -16.42
CA ALA A 43 20.03 -7.99 -16.19
C ALA A 43 19.13 -8.98 -16.96
N GLU A 44 19.45 -9.23 -18.24
CA GLU A 44 18.73 -10.21 -19.06
C GLU A 44 18.86 -11.62 -18.47
N ALA A 45 20.06 -12.03 -18.07
CA ALA A 45 20.28 -13.34 -17.45
C ALA A 45 19.43 -13.51 -16.18
N VAL A 46 19.29 -12.46 -15.35
CA VAL A 46 18.40 -12.47 -14.18
C VAL A 46 16.93 -12.60 -14.59
N VAL A 47 16.47 -11.82 -15.57
CA VAL A 47 15.07 -11.80 -16.04
C VAL A 47 14.62 -13.16 -16.63
N GLN A 48 15.54 -13.90 -17.25
CA GLN A 48 15.27 -15.22 -17.83
C GLN A 48 15.11 -16.34 -16.78
N LEU A 49 15.50 -16.12 -15.52
CA LEU A 49 15.32 -17.11 -14.46
C LEU A 49 13.84 -17.23 -14.05
N ASN A 50 13.47 -18.27 -13.31
CA ASN A 50 12.17 -18.31 -12.64
C ASN A 50 12.04 -17.16 -11.61
N ASP A 51 10.84 -16.62 -11.40
CA ASP A 51 10.55 -15.56 -10.41
C ASP A 51 11.14 -15.85 -9.02
N LYS A 52 11.02 -17.09 -8.53
CA LYS A 52 11.60 -17.48 -7.24
C LYS A 52 13.10 -17.19 -7.16
N TYR A 53 13.85 -17.63 -8.18
CA TYR A 53 15.31 -17.46 -8.22
C TYR A 53 15.70 -16.01 -8.50
N THR A 54 14.93 -15.31 -9.33
CA THR A 54 15.10 -13.88 -9.60
C THR A 54 15.05 -13.10 -8.30
N ARG A 55 13.98 -13.29 -7.50
CA ARG A 55 13.83 -12.62 -6.21
C ARG A 55 14.94 -12.97 -5.22
N GLU A 56 15.38 -14.22 -5.20
CA GLU A 56 16.46 -14.67 -4.31
C GLU A 56 17.81 -14.03 -4.68
N ILE A 57 18.13 -13.97 -5.97
CA ILE A 57 19.36 -13.34 -6.48
C ILE A 57 19.33 -11.83 -6.29
N MET A 58 18.20 -11.19 -6.58
CA MET A 58 18.06 -9.74 -6.44
C MET A 58 18.17 -9.25 -5.00
N ARG A 59 18.13 -10.13 -3.98
CA ARG A 59 18.49 -9.76 -2.61
C ARG A 59 19.96 -9.34 -2.45
N SER A 60 20.81 -9.79 -3.36
CA SER A 60 22.22 -9.40 -3.40
C SER A 60 22.47 -8.11 -4.20
N HIS A 61 21.44 -7.55 -4.83
CA HIS A 61 21.56 -6.30 -5.59
C HIS A 61 21.75 -5.10 -4.63
N PRO A 62 22.64 -4.12 -4.94
CA PRO A 62 22.89 -2.97 -4.04
C PRO A 62 21.64 -2.14 -3.69
N GLY A 63 20.67 -2.08 -4.60
CA GLY A 63 19.38 -1.40 -4.37
C GLY A 63 18.42 -2.12 -3.43
N PHE A 64 18.64 -3.41 -3.14
CA PHE A 64 17.68 -4.25 -2.40
C PHE A 64 17.40 -3.74 -0.98
N ALA A 65 18.44 -3.36 -0.24
CA ALA A 65 18.28 -2.92 1.14
C ALA A 65 17.33 -1.71 1.24
N LEU A 66 17.49 -0.73 0.35
CA LEU A 66 16.61 0.43 0.29
C LEU A 66 15.21 0.06 -0.22
N ALA A 67 15.11 -0.83 -1.21
CA ALA A 67 13.82 -1.31 -1.71
C ALA A 67 12.98 -1.98 -0.61
N GLU A 68 13.58 -2.87 0.19
CA GLU A 68 12.89 -3.54 1.30
C GLU A 68 12.38 -2.53 2.35
N ARG A 69 13.19 -1.53 2.71
CA ARG A 69 12.78 -0.48 3.66
C ARG A 69 11.70 0.41 3.09
N ARG A 70 11.83 0.81 1.83
CA ARG A 70 10.83 1.60 1.11
C ARG A 70 9.49 0.87 1.05
N ASP A 71 9.49 -0.42 0.72
CA ASP A 71 8.26 -1.19 0.57
C ASP A 71 7.58 -1.39 1.93
N SER A 72 8.35 -1.70 2.97
CA SER A 72 7.84 -1.73 4.36
C SER A 72 7.24 -0.38 4.77
N TYR A 73 7.92 0.72 4.45
CA TYR A 73 7.44 2.08 4.69
C TYR A 73 6.15 2.39 3.92
N ARG A 74 6.07 2.04 2.63
CA ARG A 74 4.87 2.24 1.80
C ARG A 74 3.68 1.46 2.35
N THR A 75 3.89 0.21 2.78
CA THR A 75 2.85 -0.59 3.45
C THR A 75 2.41 0.07 4.76
N SER A 76 3.35 0.51 5.60
CA SER A 76 3.02 1.19 6.85
C SER A 76 2.26 2.50 6.63
N LEU A 77 2.58 3.24 5.57
CA LEU A 77 1.88 4.47 5.20
C LEU A 77 0.46 4.18 4.74
N ALA A 78 0.25 3.16 3.91
CA ALA A 78 -1.09 2.75 3.48
C ALA A 78 -1.95 2.30 4.68
N ILE A 79 -1.36 1.56 5.63
CA ILE A 79 -2.04 1.17 6.88
C ILE A 79 -2.40 2.41 7.71
N MET A 80 -1.48 3.37 7.86
CA MET A 80 -1.77 4.63 8.57
C MET A 80 -2.91 5.41 7.90
N GLU A 81 -2.87 5.56 6.58
CA GLU A 81 -3.90 6.25 5.81
C GLU A 81 -5.28 5.58 6.01
N GLN A 82 -5.33 4.24 6.01
CA GLN A 82 -6.54 3.47 6.31
C GLN A 82 -7.02 3.69 7.75
N CYS A 83 -6.14 3.58 8.75
CA CYS A 83 -6.52 3.78 10.15
C CYS A 83 -7.00 5.22 10.44
N LEU A 84 -6.43 6.23 9.76
CA LEU A 84 -6.93 7.61 9.84
C LEU A 84 -8.33 7.74 9.27
N GLU A 85 -8.56 7.16 8.09
CA GLU A 85 -9.87 7.20 7.45
C GLU A 85 -10.93 6.51 8.32
N ASP A 86 -10.62 5.31 8.83
CA ASP A 86 -11.53 4.55 9.70
C ASP A 86 -11.85 5.32 11.00
N LEU A 87 -10.84 5.91 11.65
CA LEU A 87 -11.04 6.73 12.85
C LEU A 87 -11.92 7.95 12.55
N LEU A 88 -11.64 8.69 11.47
CA LEU A 88 -12.40 9.88 11.09
C LEU A 88 -13.84 9.55 10.67
N VAL A 89 -14.06 8.40 10.03
CA VAL A 89 -15.40 7.89 9.70
C VAL A 89 -16.18 7.56 10.96
N VAL A 90 -15.58 6.89 11.95
CA VAL A 90 -16.26 6.58 13.22
C VAL A 90 -16.56 7.86 14.00
N LEU A 91 -15.63 8.82 14.04
CA LEU A 91 -15.87 10.15 14.61
C LEU A 91 -17.06 10.83 13.93
N ALA A 92 -17.03 10.98 12.60
CA ALA A 92 -18.10 11.62 11.84
C ALA A 92 -19.46 10.92 12.04
N ARG A 93 -19.48 9.59 12.09
CA ARG A 93 -20.70 8.81 12.35
C ARG A 93 -21.28 9.16 13.72
N PHE A 94 -20.45 9.18 14.76
CA PHE A 94 -20.89 9.55 16.10
C PHE A 94 -21.44 10.97 16.14
N GLU A 95 -20.74 11.94 15.54
CA GLU A 95 -21.17 13.34 15.54
C GLU A 95 -22.56 13.49 14.89
N ASN A 96 -22.77 12.86 13.73
CA ASN A 96 -24.05 12.87 13.02
C ASN A 96 -25.17 12.18 13.81
N GLU A 97 -24.89 11.01 14.40
CA GLU A 97 -25.87 10.29 15.20
C GLU A 97 -26.20 11.00 16.50
N ALA A 98 -25.24 11.65 17.14
CA ALA A 98 -25.42 12.32 18.42
C ALA A 98 -26.27 13.61 18.31
N VAL A 99 -26.17 14.34 17.19
CA VAL A 99 -26.95 15.58 16.98
C VAL A 99 -28.37 15.35 16.47
N THR A 100 -28.69 14.13 16.03
CA THR A 100 -30.01 13.79 15.49
C THR A 100 -31.06 13.71 16.60
N ASP A 101 -32.17 14.45 16.49
CA ASP A 101 -33.23 14.50 17.52
C ASP A 101 -33.89 13.15 17.82
N ALA A 102 -33.91 12.24 16.85
CA ALA A 102 -34.42 10.87 16.98
C ALA A 102 -33.35 9.85 17.38
N SER A 103 -32.17 10.30 17.84
CA SER A 103 -31.05 9.41 18.14
C SER A 103 -31.39 8.46 19.28
N LYS A 104 -31.28 7.16 18.98
CA LYS A 104 -31.41 6.10 19.99
C LYS A 104 -30.15 5.94 20.84
N LEU A 105 -29.06 6.62 20.48
CA LEU A 105 -27.74 6.46 21.09
C LEU A 105 -27.74 6.73 22.60
N PHE A 106 -28.64 7.61 23.07
CA PHE A 106 -28.72 8.03 24.47
C PHE A 106 -29.96 7.52 25.21
N TYR A 107 -30.77 6.64 24.61
CA TYR A 107 -31.93 6.08 25.31
C TYR A 107 -31.48 5.05 26.35
N THR A 108 -32.04 5.17 27.57
CA THR A 108 -31.68 4.38 28.76
C THR A 108 -31.84 2.86 28.60
N ASN A 109 -32.65 2.40 27.65
CA ASN A 109 -32.83 0.97 27.36
C ASN A 109 -31.78 0.39 26.40
N ASP A 110 -30.87 1.21 25.84
CA ASP A 110 -29.83 0.81 24.90
C ASP A 110 -28.44 1.31 25.31
N ASP A 111 -28.09 1.19 26.61
CA ASP A 111 -26.71 1.39 27.14
C ASP A 111 -25.67 0.52 26.38
N SER A 112 -26.15 -0.47 25.61
CA SER A 112 -25.33 -1.27 24.71
C SER A 112 -24.83 -0.51 23.48
N ALA A 113 -25.58 0.44 22.93
CA ALA A 113 -25.22 1.15 21.70
C ALA A 113 -24.09 2.16 21.92
N LEU A 114 -24.20 3.03 22.92
CA LEU A 114 -23.16 4.01 23.24
C LEU A 114 -21.84 3.30 23.62
N ARG A 115 -21.90 2.27 24.46
CA ARG A 115 -20.71 1.45 24.79
C ARG A 115 -20.11 0.74 23.58
N ARG A 116 -20.91 0.31 22.60
CA ARG A 116 -20.40 -0.23 21.33
C ARG A 116 -19.66 0.85 20.53
N PHE A 117 -20.18 2.06 20.51
CA PHE A 117 -19.53 3.21 19.87
C PHE A 117 -18.20 3.54 20.53
N GLU A 118 -18.19 3.68 21.85
CA GLU A 118 -16.99 3.95 22.63
C GLU A 118 -15.93 2.88 22.36
N ARG A 119 -16.26 1.59 22.45
CA ARG A 119 -15.31 0.50 22.13
C ARG A 119 -14.78 0.57 20.70
N THR A 120 -15.63 0.92 19.74
CA THR A 120 -15.21 1.08 18.34
C THR A 120 -14.22 2.23 18.22
N MET A 121 -14.55 3.38 18.80
CA MET A 121 -13.67 4.56 18.84
C MET A 121 -12.32 4.26 19.50
N GLN A 122 -12.32 3.56 20.64
CA GLN A 122 -11.11 3.18 21.35
C GLN A 122 -10.24 2.25 20.49
N LYS A 123 -10.86 1.28 19.80
CA LYS A 123 -10.17 0.37 18.86
C LYS A 123 -9.54 1.15 17.70
N GLU A 124 -10.27 2.06 17.05
CA GLU A 124 -9.73 2.83 15.93
C GLU A 124 -8.65 3.82 16.38
N LEU A 125 -8.83 4.48 17.53
CA LEU A 125 -7.82 5.36 18.12
C LEU A 125 -6.53 4.59 18.44
N PHE A 126 -6.67 3.39 19.00
CA PHE A 126 -5.55 2.49 19.27
C PHE A 126 -4.82 2.05 18.00
N ALA A 127 -5.56 1.63 16.98
CA ALA A 127 -5.00 1.24 15.70
C ALA A 127 -4.24 2.41 15.04
N CYS A 128 -4.85 3.59 15.03
CA CYS A 128 -4.27 4.82 14.47
C CYS A 128 -2.98 5.24 15.19
N ALA A 129 -2.97 5.24 16.53
CA ALA A 129 -1.76 5.59 17.30
C ALA A 129 -0.62 4.58 17.10
N ASN A 130 -0.92 3.28 17.01
CA ASN A 130 0.08 2.25 16.71
C ASN A 130 0.62 2.37 15.28
N ALA A 131 -0.25 2.63 14.31
CA ALA A 131 0.15 2.86 12.92
C ALA A 131 1.05 4.10 12.81
N ALA A 132 0.75 5.18 13.54
CA ALA A 132 1.55 6.41 13.54
C ALA A 132 2.96 6.16 14.04
N ALA A 133 3.10 5.49 15.20
CA ALA A 133 4.41 5.14 15.75
C ALA A 133 5.21 4.23 14.80
N SER A 134 4.55 3.22 14.23
CA SER A 134 5.19 2.27 13.29
C SER A 134 5.66 2.98 12.02
N LEU A 135 4.86 3.91 11.48
CA LEU A 135 5.21 4.69 10.30
C LEU A 135 6.44 5.56 10.54
N VAL A 136 6.55 6.19 11.71
CA VAL A 136 7.75 6.95 12.08
C VAL A 136 8.98 6.05 12.15
N ASP A 137 8.86 4.88 12.77
CA ASP A 137 9.97 3.92 12.83
C ASP A 137 10.39 3.45 11.44
N HIS A 138 9.44 3.16 10.54
CA HIS A 138 9.74 2.78 9.16
C HIS A 138 10.36 3.92 8.36
N ALA A 139 9.89 5.16 8.52
CA ALA A 139 10.46 6.32 7.85
C ALA A 139 11.91 6.57 8.31
N ARG A 140 12.18 6.49 9.62
CA ARG A 140 13.55 6.57 10.17
C ARG A 140 14.46 5.45 9.67
N ARG A 141 13.94 4.23 9.47
CA ARG A 141 14.73 3.13 8.91
C ARG A 141 15.12 3.36 7.45
N VAL A 142 14.25 4.01 6.67
CA VAL A 142 14.59 4.44 5.31
C VAL A 142 15.73 5.46 5.35
N ASP A 143 15.58 6.53 6.15
CA ASP A 143 16.62 7.57 6.29
C ASP A 143 17.95 7.01 6.82
N LYS A 144 17.91 6.08 7.77
CA LYS A 144 19.11 5.37 8.25
C LYS A 144 19.76 4.50 7.16
N CYS A 145 18.96 3.92 6.28
CA CYS A 145 19.46 3.08 5.18
C CYS A 145 20.04 3.93 4.05
N HIS A 146 19.44 5.08 3.79
CA HIS A 146 19.88 6.04 2.79
C HIS A 146 19.51 7.43 3.31
N SER A 147 20.53 8.21 3.71
CA SER A 147 20.32 9.53 4.30
C SER A 147 19.57 10.41 3.32
N LEU A 148 18.32 10.70 3.66
CA LEU A 148 17.46 11.53 2.82
C LEU A 148 17.87 12.99 3.07
N PRO A 149 18.13 13.78 2.00
CA PRO A 149 18.43 15.19 2.14
C PRO A 149 17.34 15.89 2.95
N GLU A 150 17.73 16.77 3.88
CA GLU A 150 16.79 17.61 4.64
C GLU A 150 15.74 16.84 5.47
N TYR A 151 15.91 15.54 5.74
CA TYR A 151 14.87 14.73 6.40
C TYR A 151 14.33 15.37 7.69
N GLN A 152 15.22 15.86 8.55
CA GLN A 152 14.79 16.51 9.80
C GLN A 152 14.14 17.86 9.56
N GLU A 153 14.64 18.65 8.61
CA GLU A 153 14.09 19.95 8.26
C GLU A 153 12.68 19.82 7.69
N GLN A 154 12.48 18.86 6.78
CA GLN A 154 11.18 18.55 6.19
C GLN A 154 10.20 17.98 7.22
N ARG A 155 10.70 17.16 8.16
CA ARG A 155 9.91 16.68 9.30
C ARG A 155 9.42 17.86 10.14
N LEU A 156 10.31 18.77 10.53
CA LEU A 156 9.96 19.95 11.33
C LEU A 156 9.04 20.91 10.56
N ALA A 157 9.27 21.12 9.26
CA ALA A 157 8.45 21.98 8.42
C ALA A 157 7.02 21.44 8.25
N CYS A 158 6.86 20.12 8.13
CA CYS A 158 5.55 19.49 7.93
C CYS A 158 4.80 19.21 9.23
N PHE A 159 5.51 18.70 10.25
CA PHE A 159 4.90 18.33 11.54
C PHE A 159 4.95 19.43 12.59
N GLY A 160 5.70 20.52 12.37
CA GLY A 160 5.86 21.61 13.31
C GLY A 160 6.72 21.26 14.53
N THR A 161 6.79 22.21 15.45
CA THR A 161 7.42 22.08 16.78
C THR A 161 6.40 22.26 17.90
N ASP A 162 5.11 22.25 17.57
CA ASP A 162 4.02 22.46 18.51
C ASP A 162 3.72 21.22 19.37
N GLY A 163 4.32 20.06 19.05
CA GLY A 163 4.20 18.82 19.82
C GLY A 163 3.02 17.93 19.45
N LEU A 164 2.21 18.30 18.45
CA LEU A 164 1.08 17.48 17.98
C LEU A 164 1.54 16.08 17.54
N HIS A 165 2.61 16.02 16.74
CA HIS A 165 3.15 14.76 16.22
C HIS A 165 3.62 13.84 17.35
N ASP A 166 4.37 14.40 18.31
CA ASP A 166 4.87 13.65 19.46
C ASP A 166 3.73 13.18 20.36
N PHE A 167 2.67 14.00 20.53
CA PHE A 167 1.45 13.61 21.23
C PHE A 167 0.75 12.42 20.57
N VAL A 168 0.51 12.46 19.24
CA VAL A 168 -0.17 11.36 18.53
C VAL A 168 0.62 10.04 18.62
N ILE A 169 1.96 10.10 18.57
CA ILE A 169 2.80 8.91 18.77
C ILE A 169 2.71 8.41 20.22
N ALA A 170 2.76 9.33 21.19
CA ALA A 170 2.70 9.01 22.61
C ALA A 170 1.36 8.37 23.02
N LEU A 171 0.27 8.64 22.29
CA LEU A 171 -1.03 7.99 22.50
C LEU A 171 -0.93 6.46 22.49
N ARG A 172 -0.03 5.87 21.69
CA ARG A 172 0.20 4.42 21.69
C ARG A 172 0.53 3.90 23.09
N VAL A 173 1.41 4.61 23.80
CA VAL A 173 1.85 4.22 25.13
C VAL A 173 0.74 4.51 26.15
N MET A 174 0.07 5.66 26.03
CA MET A 174 -1.03 6.04 26.92
C MET A 174 -2.20 5.04 26.85
N LEU A 175 -2.50 4.53 25.65
CA LEU A 175 -3.57 3.55 25.42
C LEU A 175 -3.18 2.11 25.82
N HIS A 176 -1.89 1.81 26.01
CA HIS A 176 -1.44 0.50 26.49
C HIS A 176 -1.51 0.34 28.02
N HIS A 177 -1.31 1.42 28.78
CA HIS A 177 -1.02 1.32 30.23
C HIS A 177 -2.19 1.61 31.16
N LEU A 178 -3.35 2.02 30.65
CA LEU A 178 -4.50 2.37 31.49
C LEU A 178 -5.81 1.87 30.90
N HIS A 179 -6.81 1.71 31.78
CA HIS A 179 -8.21 1.85 31.42
C HIS A 179 -8.31 3.02 30.45
N VAL A 180 -8.63 2.68 29.20
CA VAL A 180 -8.61 3.55 28.03
C VAL A 180 -8.90 4.97 28.47
N VAL A 181 -7.98 5.91 28.24
CA VAL A 181 -8.20 7.35 28.46
C VAL A 181 -9.63 7.59 28.03
N GLU A 182 -10.55 7.75 28.99
CA GLU A 182 -11.98 7.63 28.68
C GLU A 182 -12.24 8.71 27.65
N ALA A 183 -12.47 8.27 26.40
CA ALA A 183 -12.81 9.15 25.31
C ALA A 183 -14.20 9.65 25.68
N GLY A 184 -14.23 10.75 26.40
CA GLY A 184 -15.45 11.44 26.72
C GLY A 184 -16.03 12.00 25.44
N TRP A 185 -17.32 12.24 25.45
CA TRP A 185 -17.95 12.99 24.39
C TRP A 185 -18.61 14.22 25.03
N SER A 186 -18.64 15.31 24.28
CA SER A 186 -19.35 16.52 24.70
C SER A 186 -20.36 16.89 23.65
N MET A 187 -21.59 17.18 24.08
CA MET A 187 -22.58 17.85 23.25
C MET A 187 -22.71 19.30 23.67
N THR A 188 -22.65 20.22 22.72
CA THR A 188 -22.89 21.64 22.95
C THR A 188 -24.03 22.12 22.07
N THR A 189 -24.98 22.84 22.67
CA THR A 189 -26.13 23.43 21.98
C THR A 189 -26.00 24.94 22.01
N SER A 190 -25.84 25.56 20.85
CA SER A 190 -25.86 27.02 20.68
C SER A 190 -27.30 27.44 20.40
N TYR A 191 -27.98 27.97 21.41
CA TYR A 191 -29.37 28.44 21.25
C TYR A 191 -29.49 29.67 20.33
N SER A 192 -28.44 30.49 20.25
CA SER A 192 -28.39 31.66 19.38
C SER A 192 -28.22 31.30 17.90
N GLU A 193 -27.56 30.18 17.59
CA GLU A 193 -27.27 29.76 16.22
C GLU A 193 -28.16 28.58 15.78
N GLY A 194 -28.95 28.01 16.69
CA GLY A 194 -29.77 26.83 16.42
C GLY A 194 -28.94 25.56 16.14
N THR A 195 -27.66 25.56 16.47
CA THR A 195 -26.73 24.46 16.16
C THR A 195 -26.50 23.55 17.36
N LYS A 196 -26.54 22.24 17.11
CA LYS A 196 -26.06 21.20 18.03
C LYS A 196 -24.76 20.64 17.46
N THR A 197 -23.75 20.53 18.30
CA THR A 197 -22.49 19.86 17.95
C THR A 197 -22.18 18.77 18.98
N ALA A 198 -21.63 17.67 18.50
CA ALA A 198 -21.11 16.58 19.33
C ALA A 198 -19.66 16.33 18.89
N THR A 199 -18.80 15.90 19.81
CA THR A 199 -17.41 15.55 19.50
C THR A 199 -16.85 14.62 20.57
N PHE A 200 -15.90 13.76 20.17
CA PHE A 200 -15.11 12.94 21.08
C PHE A 200 -13.83 13.67 21.51
N LYS A 201 -13.55 13.60 22.80
CA LYS A 201 -12.50 14.37 23.46
C LYS A 201 -11.71 13.51 24.45
N LEU A 202 -10.43 13.82 24.58
CA LEU A 202 -9.63 13.37 25.71
C LEU A 202 -9.63 14.44 26.80
N CYS A 203 -9.90 14.05 28.04
CA CYS A 203 -9.79 14.97 29.17
C CYS A 203 -8.32 15.25 29.48
N LYS A 204 -7.90 16.52 29.46
CA LYS A 204 -6.51 16.92 29.75
C LYS A 204 -6.04 16.41 31.10
N ALA A 205 -6.88 16.51 32.13
CA ALA A 205 -6.55 16.03 33.48
C ALA A 205 -6.31 14.51 33.51
N THR A 206 -7.01 13.74 32.68
CA THR A 206 -6.78 12.29 32.54
C THR A 206 -5.44 12.03 31.85
N VAL A 207 -5.13 12.74 30.77
CA VAL A 207 -3.84 12.64 30.06
C VAL A 207 -2.68 12.99 30.99
N GLN A 208 -2.76 14.10 31.71
CA GLN A 208 -1.73 14.50 32.68
C GLN A 208 -1.54 13.48 33.81
N ARG A 209 -2.64 12.86 34.29
CA ARG A 209 -2.57 11.78 35.28
C ARG A 209 -1.84 10.55 34.74
N VAL A 210 -2.11 10.17 33.49
CA VAL A 210 -1.41 9.06 32.81
C VAL A 210 0.09 9.35 32.75
N ILE A 211 0.44 10.55 32.31
CA ILE A 211 1.84 11.00 32.19
C ILE A 211 2.54 10.95 33.55
N ALA A 212 1.90 11.49 34.60
CA ALA A 212 2.44 11.52 35.96
C ALA A 212 2.57 10.12 36.59
N ALA A 213 1.72 9.17 36.21
CA ALA A 213 1.76 7.79 36.69
C ALA A 213 2.85 6.93 36.03
N SER A 214 3.48 7.40 34.95
CA SER A 214 4.53 6.67 34.22
C SER A 214 5.66 7.60 33.77
N PRO A 215 6.33 8.31 34.70
CA PRO A 215 7.34 9.32 34.37
C PRO A 215 8.50 8.74 33.55
N GLU A 216 8.86 7.48 33.77
CA GLU A 216 9.92 6.78 33.03
C GLU A 216 9.63 6.63 31.53
N ARG A 217 8.37 6.80 31.10
CA ARG A 217 7.95 6.69 29.69
C ARG A 217 7.71 8.04 29.02
N PHE A 218 7.44 9.10 29.79
CA PHE A 218 6.95 10.39 29.28
C PHE A 218 7.78 11.60 29.72
N MET A 219 8.81 11.43 30.55
CA MET A 219 9.67 12.52 31.05
C MET A 219 11.09 12.47 30.46
N ARG A 220 11.25 11.95 29.23
CA ARG A 220 12.54 12.00 28.54
C ARG A 220 12.67 13.34 27.82
N PRO A 221 13.90 13.81 27.52
CA PRO A 221 14.09 15.05 26.75
C PRO A 221 13.34 15.07 25.40
N SER A 222 13.13 13.90 24.78
CA SER A 222 12.36 13.77 23.54
C SER A 222 10.86 14.04 23.70
N ASP A 223 10.35 14.06 24.93
CA ASP A 223 8.93 14.17 25.24
C ASP A 223 8.51 15.63 25.56
N GLU A 224 9.45 16.58 25.64
CA GLU A 224 9.20 17.99 26.01
C GLU A 224 8.15 18.68 25.13
N ALA A 225 8.20 18.49 23.82
CA ALA A 225 7.22 19.06 22.89
C ALA A 225 5.80 18.51 23.14
N MET A 226 5.67 17.20 23.41
CA MET A 226 4.40 16.57 23.75
C MET A 226 3.85 17.10 25.08
N LEU A 227 4.70 17.27 26.09
CA LEU A 227 4.29 17.83 27.38
C LEU A 227 3.80 19.27 27.21
N ALA A 228 4.54 20.10 26.46
CA ALA A 228 4.13 21.47 26.15
C ALA A 228 2.80 21.51 25.37
N TYR A 229 2.58 20.59 24.44
CA TYR A 229 1.32 20.46 23.71
C TYR A 229 0.14 20.15 24.64
N VAL A 230 0.29 19.16 25.53
CA VAL A 230 -0.74 18.79 26.51
C VAL A 230 -1.02 19.95 27.47
N ASP A 231 0.01 20.66 27.91
CA ASP A 231 -0.13 21.80 28.81
C ASP A 231 -0.75 23.03 28.16
N ALA A 232 -0.51 23.25 26.86
CA ALA A 232 -1.17 24.29 26.08
C ALA A 232 -2.64 23.96 25.74
N ALA A 233 -3.00 22.68 25.72
CA ALA A 233 -4.36 22.26 25.41
C ALA A 233 -5.38 22.81 26.42
N SER A 234 -6.62 23.01 25.94
CA SER A 234 -7.75 23.38 26.78
C SER A 234 -8.09 22.28 27.81
N LYS A 235 -9.18 22.41 28.57
CA LYS A 235 -9.63 21.35 29.49
C LYS A 235 -9.85 20.00 28.78
N SER A 236 -10.09 20.04 27.47
CA SER A 236 -10.29 18.88 26.62
C SER A 236 -9.50 18.99 25.32
N ILE A 237 -9.15 17.83 24.78
CA ILE A 237 -8.42 17.66 23.55
C ILE A 237 -9.37 17.04 22.52
N ASP A 238 -9.72 17.77 21.46
CA ASP A 238 -10.66 17.30 20.42
C ASP A 238 -9.98 16.32 19.47
N LEU A 239 -10.50 15.09 19.40
CA LEU A 239 -9.88 14.04 18.58
C LEU A 239 -10.07 14.30 17.08
N ARG A 240 -11.19 14.87 16.67
CA ARG A 240 -11.45 15.15 15.26
C ARG A 240 -10.49 16.23 14.75
N GLU A 241 -10.37 17.33 15.49
CA GLU A 241 -9.48 18.43 15.11
C GLU A 241 -8.03 17.94 15.00
N ILE A 242 -7.56 17.18 15.99
CA ILE A 242 -6.19 16.63 16.01
C ILE A 242 -5.93 15.70 14.83
N PHE A 243 -6.81 14.74 14.57
CA PHE A 243 -6.54 13.75 13.52
C PHE A 243 -6.77 14.30 12.12
N LEU A 244 -7.57 15.35 11.95
CA LEU A 244 -7.65 16.11 10.69
C LEU A 244 -6.37 16.90 10.42
N ASP A 245 -5.86 17.64 11.40
CA ASP A 245 -4.58 18.36 11.27
C ASP A 245 -3.43 17.37 11.04
N TYR A 246 -3.37 16.30 11.84
CA TYR A 246 -2.35 15.27 11.71
C TYR A 246 -2.38 14.57 10.34
N ARG A 247 -3.56 14.28 9.79
CA ARG A 247 -3.72 13.74 8.42
C ARG A 247 -3.13 14.69 7.38
N ALA A 248 -3.37 16.00 7.50
CA ALA A 248 -2.81 16.99 6.59
C ALA A 248 -1.27 17.05 6.67
N ARG A 249 -0.70 16.99 7.88
CA ARG A 249 0.75 16.96 8.10
C ARG A 249 1.39 15.69 7.55
N ILE A 250 0.76 14.52 7.76
CA ILE A 250 1.16 13.24 7.16
C ILE A 250 1.18 13.34 5.64
N ALA A 251 0.10 13.83 5.02
CA ALA A 251 0.00 13.94 3.57
C ALA A 251 1.13 14.80 2.97
N LYS A 252 1.49 15.91 3.64
CA LYS A 252 2.61 16.77 3.22
C LYS A 252 3.95 16.06 3.33
N PHE A 253 4.31 15.57 4.53
CA PHE A 253 5.62 14.95 4.78
C PHE A 253 5.82 13.68 3.95
N HIS A 254 4.85 12.78 3.96
CA HIS A 254 4.97 11.51 3.25
C HIS A 254 4.80 11.68 1.75
N GLY A 255 4.12 12.74 1.29
CA GLY A 255 4.13 13.16 -0.11
C GLY A 255 5.50 13.61 -0.58
N TRP A 256 6.24 14.37 0.24
CA TRP A 256 7.65 14.71 -0.01
C TRP A 256 8.52 13.45 -0.04
N MET A 257 8.45 12.61 0.99
CA MET A 257 9.26 11.38 1.07
C MET A 257 9.01 10.42 -0.10
N LYS A 258 7.76 10.32 -0.60
CA LYS A 258 7.43 9.57 -1.82
C LYS A 258 8.17 10.10 -3.06
N ARG A 259 8.33 11.42 -3.19
CA ARG A 259 9.06 12.05 -4.31
C ARG A 259 10.55 11.80 -4.20
N GLU A 260 11.14 11.95 -3.01
CA GLU A 260 12.56 11.65 -2.79
C GLU A 260 12.88 10.19 -3.12
N LEU A 261 12.03 9.25 -2.70
CA LEU A 261 12.17 7.83 -3.00
C LEU A 261 11.90 7.47 -4.47
N ALA A 262 11.42 8.41 -5.28
CA ALA A 262 11.26 8.29 -6.72
C ALA A 262 12.34 9.08 -7.50
N SER A 263 13.23 9.79 -6.80
CA SER A 263 14.26 10.62 -7.40
C SER A 263 15.18 9.84 -8.34
N ASP A 264 15.63 10.49 -9.41
CA ASP A 264 16.61 9.95 -10.35
C ASP A 264 17.99 9.72 -9.71
N SER A 265 18.28 10.35 -8.57
CA SER A 265 19.53 10.16 -7.83
C SER A 265 19.65 8.75 -7.20
N LEU A 266 18.53 8.05 -7.00
CA LEU A 266 18.51 6.70 -6.41
C LEU A 266 18.74 5.61 -7.46
N VAL A 267 19.87 5.69 -8.16
CA VAL A 267 20.20 4.84 -9.33
C VAL A 267 20.04 3.34 -9.01
N ALA A 268 20.57 2.88 -7.87
CA ALA A 268 20.48 1.47 -7.47
C ALA A 268 19.07 0.99 -7.15
N LEU A 269 18.25 1.83 -6.52
CA LEU A 269 16.86 1.50 -6.26
C LEU A 269 16.06 1.39 -7.56
N ARG A 270 16.29 2.33 -8.48
CA ARG A 270 15.61 2.34 -9.78
C ARG A 270 16.01 1.16 -10.65
N ASP A 271 17.30 0.81 -10.66
CA ASP A 271 17.77 -0.35 -11.40
C ASP A 271 17.18 -1.66 -10.86
N TYR A 272 17.12 -1.79 -9.53
CA TYR A 272 16.43 -2.90 -8.87
C TYR A 272 14.97 -3.02 -9.31
N ASP A 273 14.21 -1.93 -9.23
CA ASP A 273 12.79 -1.90 -9.61
C ASP A 273 12.60 -2.23 -11.09
N ARG A 274 13.44 -1.65 -11.96
CA ARG A 274 13.41 -1.86 -13.41
C ARG A 274 13.55 -3.34 -13.73
N ILE A 275 14.55 -4.02 -13.17
CA ILE A 275 14.81 -5.44 -13.44
C ILE A 275 13.65 -6.31 -12.94
N LEU A 276 13.10 -6.02 -11.76
CA LEU A 276 11.92 -6.75 -11.26
C LEU A 276 10.68 -6.52 -12.13
N GLN A 277 10.48 -5.30 -12.62
CA GLN A 277 9.37 -5.01 -13.52
C GLN A 277 9.56 -5.70 -14.88
N GLU A 278 10.77 -5.69 -15.44
CA GLU A 278 11.12 -6.42 -16.66
C GLU A 278 10.88 -7.92 -16.48
N LYS A 279 11.19 -8.47 -15.30
CA LYS A 279 10.90 -9.86 -14.95
C LYS A 279 9.40 -10.17 -14.98
N VAL A 280 8.60 -9.36 -14.29
CA VAL A 280 7.13 -9.50 -14.29
C VAL A 280 6.59 -9.43 -15.72
N ASN A 281 7.07 -8.47 -16.51
CA ASN A 281 6.66 -8.32 -17.91
C ASN A 281 7.08 -9.52 -18.77
N ALA A 282 8.26 -10.09 -18.54
CA ALA A 282 8.72 -11.30 -19.22
C ALA A 282 7.85 -12.52 -18.88
N ASP A 283 7.50 -12.70 -17.61
CA ASP A 283 6.64 -13.81 -17.17
C ASP A 283 5.21 -13.68 -17.72
N HIS A 284 4.62 -12.48 -17.63
CA HIS A 284 3.32 -12.21 -18.25
C HIS A 284 3.34 -12.47 -19.76
N ARG A 285 4.39 -12.03 -20.46
CA ARG A 285 4.55 -12.33 -21.90
C ARG A 285 4.62 -13.81 -22.19
N MET A 286 5.41 -14.56 -21.44
CA MET A 286 5.55 -16.01 -21.61
C MET A 286 4.20 -16.70 -21.41
N GLN A 287 3.49 -16.36 -20.34
CA GLN A 287 2.17 -16.91 -20.04
C GLN A 287 1.17 -16.61 -21.17
N TRP A 288 1.10 -15.35 -21.61
CA TRP A 288 0.18 -14.96 -22.68
C TRP A 288 0.54 -15.57 -24.03
N LYS A 289 1.82 -15.64 -24.40
CA LYS A 289 2.27 -16.31 -25.64
C LYS A 289 1.91 -17.79 -25.63
N ALA A 290 2.07 -18.47 -24.50
CA ALA A 290 1.68 -19.87 -24.36
C ALA A 290 0.15 -20.04 -24.50
N LEU A 291 -0.63 -19.17 -23.86
CA LEU A 291 -2.08 -19.20 -23.89
C LEU A 291 -2.64 -18.91 -25.29
N MET A 292 -2.21 -17.80 -25.91
CA MET A 292 -2.58 -17.40 -27.26
C MET A 292 -2.14 -18.45 -28.29
N GLY A 293 -0.92 -18.96 -28.16
CA GLY A 293 -0.40 -20.03 -29.03
C GLY A 293 -1.24 -21.30 -28.97
N ASN A 294 -1.81 -21.64 -27.81
CA ASN A 294 -2.76 -22.75 -27.70
C ASN A 294 -4.13 -22.41 -28.31
N TRP A 295 -4.70 -21.26 -27.95
CA TRP A 295 -6.02 -20.83 -28.44
C TRP A 295 -6.09 -20.69 -29.96
N LEU A 296 -5.05 -20.13 -30.58
CA LEU A 296 -5.00 -19.99 -32.03
C LEU A 296 -4.84 -21.33 -32.77
N ARG A 297 -4.38 -22.39 -32.09
CA ARG A 297 -4.36 -23.75 -32.67
C ARG A 297 -5.71 -24.45 -32.62
N TRP A 298 -6.67 -23.93 -31.86
CA TRP A 298 -8.00 -24.55 -31.79
C TRP A 298 -8.75 -24.33 -33.11
N LYS A 299 -9.57 -25.32 -33.47
CA LYS A 299 -10.46 -25.21 -34.64
C LYS A 299 -11.40 -24.01 -34.51
N VAL A 300 -11.89 -23.77 -33.29
CA VAL A 300 -12.67 -22.59 -32.91
C VAL A 300 -12.01 -21.97 -31.67
N PRO A 301 -11.27 -20.86 -31.82
CA PRO A 301 -10.70 -20.14 -30.69
C PRO A 301 -11.79 -19.62 -29.74
N PRO A 302 -11.47 -19.38 -28.46
CA PRO A 302 -12.39 -18.72 -27.55
C PRO A 302 -12.72 -17.31 -28.05
N ASN A 303 -13.99 -16.91 -27.97
CA ASN A 303 -14.44 -15.58 -28.34
C ASN A 303 -14.08 -14.57 -27.22
N PRO A 304 -13.16 -13.61 -27.44
CA PRO A 304 -12.74 -12.64 -26.43
C PRO A 304 -13.89 -11.82 -25.86
N HIS A 305 -14.89 -11.50 -26.70
CA HIS A 305 -16.06 -10.70 -26.32
C HIS A 305 -16.88 -11.34 -25.18
N ASN A 306 -16.84 -12.67 -25.03
CA ASN A 306 -17.51 -13.38 -23.94
C ASN A 306 -16.79 -13.24 -22.59
N HIS A 307 -15.58 -12.69 -22.58
CA HIS A 307 -14.71 -12.64 -21.41
C HIS A 307 -14.32 -11.23 -21.00
N LEU A 308 -14.48 -10.22 -21.88
CA LEU A 308 -14.10 -8.84 -21.59
C LEU A 308 -14.73 -8.28 -20.31
N ALA A 309 -15.99 -8.64 -20.01
CA ALA A 309 -16.68 -8.17 -18.80
C ALA A 309 -16.07 -8.67 -17.48
N LYS A 310 -15.19 -9.68 -17.52
CA LYS A 310 -14.43 -10.13 -16.33
C LYS A 310 -13.25 -9.22 -16.02
N TYR A 311 -12.77 -8.45 -17.00
CA TYR A 311 -11.52 -7.69 -16.91
C TYR A 311 -11.73 -6.18 -17.05
N LEU A 312 -12.85 -5.76 -17.65
CA LEU A 312 -13.16 -4.37 -17.94
C LEU A 312 -14.37 -3.92 -17.13
N THR A 313 -14.31 -2.68 -16.62
CA THR A 313 -15.46 -2.01 -15.99
C THR A 313 -16.57 -1.74 -17.02
N PRO A 314 -17.83 -1.53 -16.60
CA PRO A 314 -18.92 -1.20 -17.52
C PRO A 314 -18.61 -0.01 -18.44
N LYS A 315 -18.00 1.06 -17.89
CA LYS A 315 -17.60 2.25 -18.66
C LYS A 315 -16.52 1.94 -19.70
N GLN A 316 -15.58 1.04 -19.39
CA GLN A 316 -14.55 0.63 -20.34
C GLN A 316 -15.12 -0.25 -21.45
N LEU A 317 -16.05 -1.16 -21.12
CA LEU A 317 -16.75 -1.98 -22.11
C LEU A 317 -17.53 -1.12 -23.11
N GLU A 318 -18.24 -0.10 -22.63
CA GLU A 318 -18.94 0.85 -23.49
C GLU A 318 -17.98 1.51 -24.50
N GLN A 319 -16.81 1.96 -24.03
CA GLN A 319 -15.79 2.55 -24.91
C GLN A 319 -15.23 1.53 -25.92
N VAL A 320 -15.01 0.28 -25.51
CA VAL A 320 -14.55 -0.79 -26.40
C VAL A 320 -15.60 -1.12 -27.47
N TYR A 321 -16.87 -1.22 -27.07
CA TYR A 321 -17.97 -1.58 -27.99
C TYR A 321 -18.46 -0.41 -28.86
N ALA A 322 -18.06 0.82 -28.55
CA ALA A 322 -18.26 1.97 -29.43
C ALA A 322 -17.35 1.91 -30.68
N LEU A 323 -16.26 1.14 -30.64
CA LEU A 323 -15.35 0.95 -31.78
C LEU A 323 -15.84 -0.19 -32.70
N PRO A 324 -15.51 -0.16 -34.00
CA PRO A 324 -15.89 -1.22 -34.92
C PRO A 324 -15.42 -2.59 -34.42
N ARG A 325 -16.34 -3.56 -34.38
CA ARG A 325 -16.07 -4.88 -33.81
C ARG A 325 -14.92 -5.58 -34.54
N ASN A 326 -14.00 -6.14 -33.77
CA ASN A 326 -12.77 -6.81 -34.20
C ASN A 326 -11.76 -5.91 -34.94
N SER A 327 -11.96 -4.58 -34.96
CA SER A 327 -10.97 -3.67 -35.55
C SER A 327 -9.70 -3.60 -34.70
N LYS A 328 -8.58 -3.22 -35.32
CA LYS A 328 -7.31 -3.08 -34.59
C LYS A 328 -7.42 -2.04 -33.49
N GLU A 329 -8.14 -0.94 -33.73
CA GLU A 329 -8.39 0.11 -32.76
C GLU A 329 -9.15 -0.42 -31.54
N GLN A 330 -10.14 -1.30 -31.76
CA GLN A 330 -10.85 -1.96 -30.66
C GLN A 330 -9.90 -2.84 -29.84
N VAL A 331 -9.09 -3.66 -30.51
CA VAL A 331 -8.14 -4.55 -29.84
C VAL A 331 -7.07 -3.76 -29.08
N ASP A 332 -6.56 -2.68 -29.66
CA ASP A 332 -5.58 -1.81 -29.03
C ASP A 332 -6.16 -1.12 -27.79
N LEU A 333 -7.44 -0.73 -27.82
CA LEU A 333 -8.11 -0.17 -26.65
C LEU A 333 -8.29 -1.23 -25.55
N VAL A 334 -8.64 -2.47 -25.90
CA VAL A 334 -8.68 -3.59 -24.95
C VAL A 334 -7.31 -3.84 -24.34
N ILE A 335 -6.26 -3.92 -25.16
CA ILE A 335 -4.87 -4.07 -24.72
C ILE A 335 -4.51 -2.94 -23.76
N ARG A 336 -4.81 -1.68 -24.10
CA ARG A 336 -4.52 -0.53 -23.23
C ARG A 336 -5.18 -0.64 -21.85
N PHE A 337 -6.37 -1.22 -21.75
CA PHE A 337 -7.04 -1.41 -20.47
C PHE A 337 -6.51 -2.61 -19.67
N MET A 338 -6.09 -3.67 -20.36
CA MET A 338 -5.64 -4.91 -19.73
C MET A 338 -4.14 -4.91 -19.41
N ASP A 339 -3.31 -4.31 -20.26
CA ASP A 339 -1.86 -4.30 -20.17
C ASP A 339 -1.33 -3.06 -19.45
N LYS A 340 -1.67 -2.95 -18.16
CA LYS A 340 -1.27 -1.80 -17.33
C LYS A 340 0.24 -1.69 -17.14
N GLU A 341 0.96 -2.80 -17.29
CA GLU A 341 2.39 -2.92 -17.02
C GLU A 341 3.25 -2.91 -18.30
N GLY A 342 2.62 -2.82 -19.48
CA GLY A 342 3.34 -2.76 -20.76
C GLY A 342 4.02 -4.08 -21.13
N ALA A 343 3.45 -5.21 -20.72
CA ALA A 343 3.95 -6.53 -21.04
C ALA A 343 3.68 -6.92 -22.51
N ILE A 344 2.65 -6.41 -23.17
CA ILE A 344 2.28 -6.86 -24.52
C ILE A 344 3.25 -6.29 -25.57
N ASP A 345 4.13 -7.16 -26.07
CA ASP A 345 5.00 -6.87 -27.21
C ASP A 345 4.25 -6.96 -28.56
N GLU A 346 4.93 -6.53 -29.63
CA GLU A 346 4.34 -6.50 -30.98
C GLU A 346 3.93 -7.89 -31.48
N ALA A 347 4.65 -8.94 -31.09
CA ALA A 347 4.30 -10.31 -31.46
C ALA A 347 2.99 -10.76 -30.80
N LEU A 348 2.84 -10.48 -29.50
CA LEU A 348 1.63 -10.81 -28.76
C LEU A 348 0.44 -9.93 -29.19
N ARG A 349 0.69 -8.66 -29.54
CA ARG A 349 -0.32 -7.76 -30.13
C ARG A 349 -0.87 -8.34 -31.44
N LYS A 350 -0.01 -8.85 -32.32
CA LYS A 350 -0.44 -9.53 -33.56
C LYS A 350 -1.31 -10.77 -33.29
N GLN A 351 -0.95 -11.56 -32.29
CA GLN A 351 -1.76 -12.72 -31.88
C GLN A 351 -3.13 -12.30 -31.33
N ALA A 352 -3.19 -11.19 -30.59
CA ALA A 352 -4.47 -10.64 -30.12
C ALA A 352 -5.33 -10.18 -31.30
N TYR A 353 -4.76 -9.51 -32.31
CA TYR A 353 -5.50 -9.17 -33.53
C TYR A 353 -6.08 -10.42 -34.22
N GLU A 354 -5.26 -11.46 -34.41
CA GLU A 354 -5.71 -12.72 -35.02
C GLU A 354 -6.85 -13.38 -34.23
N LEU A 355 -6.76 -13.37 -32.89
CA LEU A 355 -7.80 -13.94 -32.03
C LEU A 355 -9.14 -13.21 -32.19
N PHE A 356 -9.12 -11.87 -32.20
CA PHE A 356 -10.33 -11.07 -32.40
C PHE A 356 -10.88 -11.24 -33.82
N GLU A 357 -10.04 -11.27 -34.85
CA GLU A 357 -10.45 -11.50 -36.24
C GLU A 357 -11.20 -12.83 -36.41
N ARG A 358 -10.72 -13.89 -35.75
CA ARG A 358 -11.36 -15.22 -35.77
C ARG A 358 -12.60 -15.34 -34.90
N SER A 359 -13.00 -14.27 -34.20
CA SER A 359 -14.14 -14.28 -33.31
C SER A 359 -15.45 -14.13 -34.08
N PRO A 360 -16.44 -15.01 -33.86
CA PRO A 360 -17.67 -14.99 -34.62
C PRO A 360 -18.42 -13.66 -34.43
N ALA A 361 -19.15 -13.27 -35.49
CA ALA A 361 -20.11 -12.19 -35.42
C ALA A 361 -21.09 -12.44 -34.26
N PRO A 362 -21.66 -11.37 -33.65
CA PRO A 362 -22.71 -11.55 -32.66
C PRO A 362 -23.76 -12.47 -33.24
N ARG A 363 -24.06 -13.60 -32.56
CA ARG A 363 -25.28 -14.34 -32.92
C ARG A 363 -26.38 -13.31 -32.77
N ALA A 364 -27.10 -13.02 -33.87
CA ALA A 364 -28.38 -12.36 -33.76
C ALA A 364 -29.15 -13.17 -32.72
N LEU A 365 -29.42 -12.57 -31.57
CA LEU A 365 -30.42 -13.11 -30.68
C LEU A 365 -31.68 -13.10 -31.52
N ASN A 366 -32.08 -14.28 -32.02
CA ASN A 366 -33.43 -14.47 -32.53
C ASN A 366 -34.32 -14.17 -31.33
N LEU A 367 -34.83 -12.93 -31.30
CA LEU A 367 -35.86 -12.48 -30.38
C LEU A 367 -37.11 -13.34 -30.55
#